data_AF-A0A7W1D6A6-F1
#
_entry.id   AF-A0A7W1D6A6-F1
#
_cell.length_a   1.000
_cell.length_b   1.000
_cell.length_c   1.000
_cell.angle_alpha   90.00
_cell.angle_beta   90.00
_cell.angle_gamma   90.00
#
_symmetry.space_group_name_H-M   'P 1'
#
loop_
_entity.id
_entity.type
_entity.pdbx_description
1 polymer ?
#
loop_
_entity_poly.entity_id
_entity_poly.type
_entity_poly.pdbx_seq_one_letter_code
_entity_poly.pdbx_strand_id
1 'polypeptide(L)'
;MRHRVLFFVALVTSMALLPAPARAGGWWSSINLDGRHLGIGEKLTVRSEVLFSTVQAAEEARRTQYHAYLLGDFDQAALKRAMTRPAPKHWWTPPTELILVGDVELSQWDSNLAMSTANLAIPEMRPGRYHLMLCDSGCRAPLGDLIPQRVVVSSEPLAAQSARKLQETKERLNLAFARVRHDLRQSTARAKDAQAQAAEGADAIARLEQKLSSSDPDPPSTPWLSYAGWFLAGVAGTLALTRRRRQDSSSHADFPLEQVPDDPRELAGTKRG
;
A
#
# COMPACT_ATOMS: atom_id res chain seq x y z
N MET A 1 -51.22 19.18 -3.16
CA MET A 1 -50.06 19.64 -3.96
C MET A 1 -49.02 20.22 -3.02
N ARG A 2 -47.73 19.98 -3.32
CA ARG A 2 -46.51 20.35 -2.54
C ARG A 2 -46.19 19.44 -1.36
N HIS A 3 -45.34 18.44 -1.58
CA HIS A 3 -44.26 17.97 -0.69
C HIS A 3 -43.36 16.99 -1.47
N ARG A 4 -42.57 17.52 -2.41
CA ARG A 4 -41.53 16.77 -3.15
C ARG A 4 -40.41 17.69 -3.60
N VAL A 5 -39.66 18.29 -2.68
CA VAL A 5 -38.30 18.80 -2.96
C VAL A 5 -37.56 18.88 -1.63
N LEU A 6 -36.62 17.97 -1.40
CA LEU A 6 -35.42 18.11 -0.55
C LEU A 6 -34.87 16.71 -0.24
N PHE A 7 -34.26 16.08 -1.24
CA PHE A 7 -33.48 14.86 -1.06
C PHE A 7 -32.36 14.81 -2.11
N PHE A 8 -31.57 15.88 -2.24
CA PHE A 8 -30.44 15.89 -3.18
C PHE A 8 -29.36 16.93 -2.79
N VAL A 9 -28.91 16.94 -1.53
CA VAL A 9 -27.63 17.59 -1.16
C VAL A 9 -27.00 16.81 0.01
N ALA A 10 -26.53 15.59 -0.24
CA ALA A 10 -25.71 14.84 0.72
C ALA A 10 -24.99 13.65 0.05
N LEU A 11 -24.28 13.86 -1.06
CA LEU A 11 -23.49 12.78 -1.67
C LEU A 11 -22.23 13.24 -2.43
N VAL A 12 -21.67 14.42 -2.11
CA VAL A 12 -20.42 14.90 -2.73
C VAL A 12 -19.49 15.51 -1.66
N THR A 13 -19.32 14.80 -0.54
CA THR A 13 -18.39 15.21 0.53
C THR A 13 -17.68 14.01 1.17
N SER A 14 -17.34 13.00 0.36
CA SER A 14 -16.68 11.78 0.88
C SER A 14 -15.35 11.47 0.20
N MET A 15 -14.76 12.42 -0.53
CA MET A 15 -13.60 12.14 -1.38
C MET A 15 -12.53 13.24 -1.27
N ALA A 16 -12.07 13.54 -0.06
CA ALA A 16 -10.87 14.39 0.16
C ALA A 16 -10.18 14.18 1.52
N LEU A 17 -10.37 13.05 2.20
CA LEU A 17 -9.65 12.73 3.43
C LEU A 17 -9.09 11.31 3.30
N LEU A 18 -8.11 11.14 2.42
CA LEU A 18 -7.16 10.06 2.59
C LEU A 18 -6.26 10.47 3.76
N PRO A 19 -6.31 9.81 4.93
CA PRO A 19 -5.30 10.02 5.95
C PRO A 19 -3.95 9.65 5.32
N ALA A 20 -3.01 10.60 5.34
CA ALA A 20 -1.62 10.31 5.06
C ALA A 20 -1.22 9.09 5.93
N PRO A 21 -0.49 8.11 5.38
CA PRO A 21 -0.12 6.93 6.14
C PRO A 21 0.82 7.36 7.27
N ALA A 22 0.27 7.59 8.46
CA ALA A 22 1.00 7.71 9.72
C ALA A 22 1.66 6.35 10.02
N ARG A 23 2.76 6.06 9.32
CA ARG A 23 3.56 4.86 9.50
C ARG A 23 4.65 5.13 10.55
N ALA A 24 4.21 5.20 11.81
CA ALA A 24 4.90 4.66 13.00
C ALA A 24 4.17 5.17 14.26
N GLY A 25 3.31 4.35 14.86
CA GLY A 25 2.88 4.46 16.26
C GLY A 25 2.54 5.86 16.79
N GLY A 26 1.50 6.50 16.26
CA GLY A 26 0.73 7.61 16.87
C GLY A 26 1.43 8.96 17.12
N TRP A 27 2.73 8.97 17.44
CA TRP A 27 3.49 10.12 17.90
C TRP A 27 4.75 10.36 17.07
N TRP A 28 5.22 9.35 16.33
CA TRP A 28 6.46 9.44 15.58
C TRP A 28 6.21 9.91 14.15
N SER A 29 7.05 10.85 13.73
CA SER A 29 7.09 11.33 12.35
C SER A 29 8.21 10.61 11.60
N SER A 30 8.07 10.45 10.28
CA SER A 30 9.06 9.74 9.46
C SER A 30 9.57 10.61 8.34
N ILE A 31 10.87 10.50 8.04
CA ILE A 31 11.44 11.18 6.88
C ILE A 31 11.07 10.47 5.60
N ASN A 32 10.43 11.19 4.67
CA ASN A 32 10.18 10.70 3.33
C ASN A 32 11.29 11.20 2.37
N LEU A 33 12.06 10.24 1.90
CA LEU A 33 13.16 10.42 0.96
C LEU A 33 12.98 9.39 -0.15
N ASP A 34 13.17 9.83 -1.39
CA ASP A 34 13.13 8.96 -2.56
C ASP A 34 14.33 8.00 -2.50
N GLY A 35 14.14 6.84 -1.87
CA GLY A 35 15.17 5.81 -1.69
C GLY A 35 16.12 6.03 -0.51
N ARG A 36 17.07 5.10 -0.33
CA ARG A 36 18.04 5.15 0.79
C ARG A 36 19.49 5.35 0.35
N HIS A 37 19.74 5.43 -0.95
CA HIS A 37 21.09 5.58 -1.49
C HIS A 37 21.29 7.02 -1.94
N LEU A 38 22.37 7.66 -1.50
CA LEU A 38 22.72 9.04 -1.81
C LEU A 38 24.07 9.07 -2.51
N GLY A 39 24.20 9.84 -3.59
CA GLY A 39 25.47 10.09 -4.25
C GLY A 39 26.18 11.30 -3.67
N ILE A 40 27.50 11.23 -3.51
CA ILE A 40 28.31 12.44 -3.27
C ILE A 40 28.14 13.40 -4.46
N GLY A 41 27.98 14.70 -4.16
CA GLY A 41 27.70 15.75 -5.16
C GLY A 41 26.26 15.78 -5.67
N GLU A 42 25.40 14.85 -5.24
CA GLU A 42 24.01 14.80 -5.64
C GLU A 42 23.17 15.84 -4.89
N LYS A 43 22.13 16.35 -5.56
CA LYS A 43 21.09 17.19 -4.96
C LYS A 43 19.76 16.45 -4.91
N LEU A 44 19.13 16.43 -3.75
CA LEU A 44 17.90 15.68 -3.50
C LEU A 44 16.94 16.53 -2.66
N THR A 45 15.64 16.33 -2.81
CA THR A 45 14.65 16.96 -1.93
C THR A 45 14.09 15.93 -0.97
N VAL A 46 13.98 16.32 0.29
CA VAL A 46 13.37 15.53 1.36
C VAL A 46 12.13 16.24 1.83
N ARG A 47 11.09 15.45 2.11
CA ARG A 47 9.82 15.96 2.65
C ARG A 47 9.41 15.14 3.85
N SER A 48 8.82 15.75 4.85
CA SER A 48 8.29 14.99 6.00
C SER A 48 7.15 15.76 6.64
N GLU A 49 6.05 15.07 6.90
CA GLU A 49 5.02 15.56 7.81
C GLU A 49 5.55 15.41 9.23
N VAL A 50 5.58 16.52 9.97
CA VAL A 50 6.09 16.59 11.33
C VAL A 50 4.94 16.91 12.26
N LEU A 51 4.65 15.96 13.15
CA LEU A 51 3.73 16.16 14.26
C LEU A 51 4.52 16.59 15.49
N PHE A 52 4.11 17.70 16.09
CA PHE A 52 4.62 18.19 17.37
C PHE A 52 3.72 17.70 18.51
N SER A 53 4.32 17.41 19.66
CA SER A 53 3.59 16.92 20.84
C SER A 53 2.60 17.93 21.40
N THR A 54 2.85 19.23 21.21
CA THR A 54 1.97 20.33 21.65
C THR A 54 1.94 21.47 20.65
N VAL A 55 0.91 22.33 20.73
CA VAL A 55 0.84 23.56 19.94
C VAL A 55 1.97 24.52 20.30
N GLN A 56 2.37 24.60 21.58
CA GLN A 56 3.51 25.42 21.99
C GLN A 56 4.82 24.95 21.35
N ALA A 57 5.06 23.64 21.26
CA ALA A 57 6.23 23.11 20.58
C ALA A 57 6.23 23.44 19.07
N ALA A 58 5.05 23.43 18.43
CA ALA A 58 4.91 23.87 17.05
C ALA A 58 5.20 25.38 16.89
N GLU A 59 4.74 26.21 17.82
CA GLU A 59 5.02 27.66 17.81
C GLU A 59 6.52 27.97 18.02
N GLU A 60 7.19 27.23 18.89
CA GLU A 60 8.65 27.33 19.09
C GLU A 60 9.41 26.90 17.83
N ALA A 61 8.97 25.81 17.19
CA ALA A 61 9.56 25.32 15.95
C ALA A 61 9.45 26.35 14.81
N ARG A 62 8.37 27.15 14.74
CA ARG A 62 8.24 28.24 13.74
C ARG A 62 9.33 29.29 13.83
N ARG A 63 9.92 29.49 15.02
CA ARG A 63 10.93 30.52 15.29
C ARG A 63 12.35 29.97 15.26
N THR A 64 12.49 28.65 15.15
CA THR A 64 13.75 27.94 15.21
C THR A 64 14.23 27.63 13.79
N GLN A 65 15.53 27.82 13.55
CA GLN A 65 16.15 27.38 12.31
C GLN A 65 16.52 25.90 12.41
N TYR A 66 16.14 25.14 11.39
CA TYR A 66 16.41 23.72 11.30
C TYR A 66 17.26 23.42 10.07
N HIS A 67 18.06 22.38 10.17
CA HIS A 67 18.93 21.90 9.10
C HIS A 67 18.86 20.38 8.99
N ALA A 68 19.22 19.88 7.82
CA ALA A 68 19.38 18.47 7.55
C ALA A 68 20.84 18.06 7.78
N TYR A 69 21.05 17.02 8.56
CA TYR A 69 22.36 16.45 8.86
C TYR A 69 22.43 14.97 8.52
N LEU A 70 23.60 14.53 8.08
CA LEU A 70 23.99 13.12 8.09
C LEU A 70 24.76 12.82 9.38
N LEU A 71 24.38 11.73 10.03
CA LEU A 71 24.87 11.29 11.33
C LEU A 71 25.63 9.97 11.18
N GLY A 72 26.89 9.92 11.59
CA GLY A 72 27.71 8.69 11.54
C GLY A 72 27.34 7.69 12.64
N ASP A 73 27.37 8.15 13.89
CA ASP A 73 27.29 7.31 15.10
C ASP A 73 25.96 7.42 15.85
N PHE A 74 24.85 7.17 15.16
CA PHE A 74 23.51 7.23 15.78
C PHE A 74 23.19 5.96 16.60
N ASP A 75 22.83 6.12 17.88
CA ASP A 75 22.39 5.01 18.75
C ASP A 75 20.98 4.53 18.40
N GLN A 76 20.92 3.62 17.43
CA GLN A 76 19.65 3.01 17.02
C GLN A 76 19.00 2.18 18.15
N ALA A 77 19.77 1.66 19.12
CA ALA A 77 19.22 0.89 20.22
C ALA A 77 18.49 1.80 21.22
N ALA A 78 19.00 3.00 21.48
CA ALA A 78 18.27 4.03 22.23
C ALA A 78 16.95 4.41 21.56
N LEU A 79 16.98 4.69 20.25
CA LEU A 79 15.75 4.98 19.50
C LEU A 79 14.73 3.84 19.60
N LYS A 80 15.15 2.60 19.33
CA LYS A 80 14.25 1.44 19.41
C LYS A 80 13.61 1.30 20.79
N ARG A 81 14.38 1.55 21.87
CA ARG A 81 13.86 1.54 23.25
C ARG A 81 12.89 2.70 23.52
N ALA A 82 13.12 3.87 22.93
CA ALA A 82 12.20 4.99 23.06
C ALA A 82 10.88 4.74 22.33
N MET A 83 10.95 4.13 21.14
CA MET A 83 9.78 3.80 20.33
C MET A 83 8.85 2.76 20.97
N THR A 84 9.27 2.02 21.99
CA THR A 84 8.38 1.12 22.75
C THR A 84 7.52 1.85 23.79
N ARG A 85 7.75 3.15 24.01
CA ARG A 85 7.04 3.97 24.99
C ARG A 85 6.04 4.91 24.31
N PRO A 86 4.91 5.22 24.96
CA PRO A 86 3.86 6.07 24.39
C PRO A 86 4.24 7.55 24.30
N ALA A 87 5.29 8.01 25.01
CA ALA A 87 5.80 9.37 24.90
C ALA A 87 7.33 9.34 24.79
N PRO A 88 7.90 9.93 23.73
CA PRO A 88 9.34 9.94 23.50
C PRO A 88 10.05 10.93 24.42
N LYS A 89 10.35 10.52 25.65
CA LYS A 89 11.22 11.30 26.56
C LYS A 89 12.66 10.82 26.50
N HIS A 90 13.60 11.75 26.34
CA HIS A 90 15.06 11.52 26.43
C HIS A 90 15.58 10.43 25.47
N TRP A 91 15.13 10.48 24.21
CA TRP A 91 15.56 9.54 23.18
C TRP A 91 16.68 10.09 22.28
N TRP A 92 16.89 11.40 22.33
CA TRP A 92 17.84 12.10 21.49
C TRP A 92 19.10 12.45 22.27
N THR A 93 20.24 12.05 21.70
CA THR A 93 21.56 12.57 22.08
C THR A 93 22.28 12.92 20.77
N PRO A 94 22.80 14.15 20.62
CA PRO A 94 23.50 14.53 19.41
C PRO A 94 24.71 13.61 19.19
N PRO A 95 24.85 12.98 18.01
CA PRO A 95 26.03 12.19 17.70
C PRO A 95 27.26 13.08 17.48
N THR A 96 28.44 12.50 17.64
CA THR A 96 29.72 13.22 17.51
C THR A 96 30.01 13.64 16.07
N GLU A 97 29.66 12.78 15.11
CA GLU A 97 29.84 13.05 13.68
C GLU A 97 28.54 13.61 13.09
N LEU A 98 28.57 14.91 12.79
CA LEU A 98 27.48 15.66 12.16
C LEU A 98 27.99 16.29 10.85
N ILE A 99 27.33 15.97 9.74
CA ILE A 99 27.65 16.54 8.44
C ILE A 99 26.42 17.31 7.95
N LEU A 100 26.54 18.64 7.87
CA LEU A 100 25.48 19.51 7.36
C LEU A 100 25.28 19.25 5.87
N VAL A 101 24.05 18.94 5.46
CA VAL A 101 23.70 18.63 4.06
C VAL A 101 22.62 19.53 3.49
N GLY A 102 21.96 20.39 4.28
CA GLY A 102 21.01 21.36 3.75
C GLY A 102 20.20 22.07 4.83
N ASP A 103 19.41 23.05 4.42
CA ASP A 103 18.51 23.79 5.31
C ASP A 103 17.09 23.21 5.23
N VAL A 104 16.35 23.31 6.33
CA VAL A 104 14.98 22.82 6.45
C VAL A 104 14.02 24.01 6.49
N GLU A 105 13.04 23.98 5.60
CA GLU A 105 11.92 24.91 5.57
C GLU A 105 10.67 24.23 6.13
N LEU A 106 9.98 24.92 7.03
CA LEU A 106 8.72 24.47 7.61
C LEU A 106 7.55 25.27 7.02
N SER A 107 6.55 24.56 6.53
CA SER A 107 5.40 25.13 5.81
C SER A 107 4.12 24.35 6.13
N GLN A 108 2.99 24.76 5.54
CA GLN A 108 1.70 24.04 5.62
C GLN A 108 1.30 23.69 7.06
N TRP A 109 1.29 24.70 7.92
CA TRP A 109 1.01 24.51 9.33
C TRP A 109 -0.49 24.29 9.60
N ASP A 110 -0.81 23.29 10.43
CA ASP A 110 -2.15 23.05 10.96
C ASP A 110 -2.06 22.63 12.44
N SER A 111 -2.41 23.55 13.35
CA SER A 111 -2.28 23.35 14.80
C SER A 111 -0.86 22.90 15.21
N ASN A 112 -0.67 21.63 15.52
CA ASN A 112 0.59 20.99 15.90
C ASN A 112 1.21 20.14 14.78
N LEU A 113 0.77 20.30 13.53
CA LEU A 113 1.32 19.63 12.35
C LEU A 113 1.99 20.66 11.44
N ALA A 114 3.10 20.26 10.80
CA ALA A 114 3.74 21.03 9.73
C ALA A 114 4.31 20.11 8.65
N MET A 115 4.49 20.65 7.45
CA MET A 115 5.30 20.04 6.39
C MET A 115 6.72 20.59 6.46
N SER A 116 7.69 19.70 6.62
CA SER A 116 9.11 20.02 6.47
C SER A 116 9.59 19.68 5.06
N THR A 117 10.39 20.56 4.46
CA THR A 117 11.07 20.33 3.18
C THR A 117 12.53 20.72 3.33
N ALA A 118 13.43 19.90 2.81
CA ALA A 118 14.87 20.19 2.79
C ALA A 118 15.46 19.86 1.42
N ASN A 119 16.27 20.76 0.88
CA ASN A 119 17.08 20.49 -0.30
C ASN A 119 18.48 20.07 0.18
N LEU A 120 18.79 18.80 -0.02
CA LEU A 120 20.06 18.21 0.35
C LEU A 120 21.07 18.42 -0.76
N ALA A 121 22.29 18.80 -0.40
CA ALA A 121 23.48 18.72 -1.21
C ALA A 121 24.51 17.88 -0.45
N ILE A 122 24.86 16.70 -1.00
CA ILE A 122 25.78 15.79 -0.31
C ILE A 122 27.22 16.28 -0.56
N PRO A 123 27.94 16.76 0.48
CA PRO A 123 29.29 17.26 0.32
C PRO A 123 30.27 16.12 0.06
N GLU A 124 31.51 16.47 -0.28
CA GLU A 124 32.60 15.51 -0.34
C GLU A 124 32.84 14.93 1.07
N MET A 125 32.59 13.64 1.24
CA MET A 125 32.63 12.97 2.53
C MET A 125 32.99 11.49 2.38
N ARG A 126 33.27 10.81 3.49
CA ARG A 126 33.56 9.38 3.44
C ARG A 126 32.30 8.60 3.01
N PRO A 127 32.39 7.70 2.02
CA PRO A 127 31.26 6.83 1.67
C PRO A 127 31.01 5.83 2.81
N GLY A 128 29.74 5.53 3.07
CA GLY A 128 29.37 4.75 4.25
C GLY A 128 27.89 4.76 4.57
N ARG A 129 27.55 4.24 5.75
CA ARG A 129 26.18 4.23 6.28
C ARG A 129 26.02 5.39 7.24
N TYR A 130 24.95 6.15 7.04
CA TYR A 130 24.62 7.32 7.84
C TYR A 130 23.14 7.28 8.23
N HIS A 131 22.74 8.16 9.13
CA HIS A 131 21.34 8.48 9.38
C HIS A 131 21.09 9.92 8.98
N LEU A 132 20.08 10.15 8.14
CA LEU A 132 19.59 11.48 7.83
C LEU A 132 18.66 11.93 8.95
N MET A 133 18.86 13.14 9.46
CA MET A 133 18.02 13.74 10.49
C MET A 133 17.80 15.23 10.25
N LEU A 134 16.64 15.73 10.65
CA LEU A 134 16.31 17.15 10.66
C LEU A 134 16.35 17.65 12.10
N CYS A 135 17.19 18.65 12.39
CA CYS A 135 17.41 19.14 13.75
C CYS A 135 17.89 20.59 13.74
N ASP A 136 17.89 21.22 14.91
CA ASP A 136 18.38 22.59 15.07
C ASP A 136 19.91 22.68 14.84
N SER A 137 20.46 23.89 14.95
CA SER A 137 21.90 24.12 14.78
C SER A 137 22.72 23.31 15.79
N GLY A 138 23.63 22.48 15.28
CA GLY A 138 24.43 21.56 16.10
C GLY A 138 23.66 20.31 16.55
N CYS A 139 22.46 20.08 15.99
CA CYS A 139 21.62 18.93 16.23
C CYS A 139 21.33 18.65 17.71
N ARG A 140 21.18 19.71 18.51
CA ARG A 140 20.89 19.68 19.95
C ARG A 140 19.48 19.18 20.21
N ALA A 141 18.53 19.62 19.39
CA ALA A 141 17.13 19.21 19.44
C ALA A 141 16.68 18.69 18.07
N PRO A 142 16.03 17.51 18.00
CA PRO A 142 15.42 17.02 16.79
C PRO A 142 14.21 17.86 16.39
N LEU A 143 13.90 17.92 15.10
CA LEU A 143 12.67 18.52 14.61
C LEU A 143 11.48 17.63 15.01
N GLY A 144 10.84 17.96 16.13
CA GLY A 144 9.74 17.17 16.68
C GLY A 144 10.15 15.73 17.01
N ASP A 145 9.21 14.80 16.87
CA ASP A 145 9.43 13.37 17.12
C ASP A 145 9.76 12.60 15.84
N LEU A 146 10.65 13.18 15.03
CA LEU A 146 11.02 12.66 13.71
C LEU A 146 12.09 11.57 13.82
N ILE A 147 11.83 10.42 13.21
CA ILE A 147 12.73 9.27 13.23
C ILE A 147 13.86 9.48 12.20
N PRO A 148 15.14 9.38 12.60
CA PRO A 148 16.25 9.41 11.66
C PRO A 148 16.15 8.29 10.62
N GLN A 149 16.30 8.66 9.35
CA GLN A 149 16.22 7.71 8.25
C GLN A 149 17.60 7.16 7.91
N ARG A 150 17.76 5.84 7.91
CA ARG A 150 19.02 5.23 7.48
C ARG A 150 19.25 5.42 5.99
N VAL A 151 20.45 5.88 5.65
CA VAL A 151 20.91 6.10 4.28
C VAL A 151 22.30 5.51 4.05
N VAL A 152 22.62 5.28 2.78
CA VAL A 152 23.93 4.80 2.32
C VAL A 152 24.48 5.84 1.35
N VAL A 153 25.58 6.47 1.73
CA VAL A 153 26.30 7.43 0.89
C VAL A 153 27.32 6.68 0.06
N SER A 154 27.24 6.85 -1.26
CA SER A 154 28.11 6.22 -2.25
C SER A 154 28.99 7.27 -2.91
N SER A 155 30.24 6.92 -3.21
CA SER A 155 31.18 7.80 -3.91
C SER A 155 30.71 8.15 -5.34
N GLU A 156 29.99 7.23 -5.98
CA GLU A 156 29.50 7.43 -7.35
C GLU A 156 27.99 7.76 -7.35
N PRO A 157 27.58 8.92 -7.91
CA PRO A 157 26.17 9.31 -7.94
C PRO A 157 25.33 8.41 -8.85
N LEU A 158 25.90 7.91 -9.95
CA LEU A 158 25.21 7.01 -10.87
C LEU A 158 24.91 5.65 -10.22
N ALA A 159 25.82 5.15 -9.38
CA ALA A 159 25.60 3.94 -8.60
C ALA A 159 24.47 4.14 -7.58
N ALA A 160 24.44 5.28 -6.90
CA ALA A 160 23.35 5.62 -5.97
C ALA A 160 21.99 5.69 -6.67
N GLN A 161 21.90 6.37 -7.82
CA GLN A 161 20.68 6.46 -8.62
C GLN A 161 20.17 5.09 -9.09
N SER A 162 21.09 4.25 -9.57
CA SER A 162 20.77 2.88 -10.01
C SER A 162 20.26 2.03 -8.86
N ALA A 163 20.90 2.12 -7.69
CA ALA A 163 20.49 1.42 -6.47
C ALA A 163 19.08 1.85 -6.01
N ARG A 164 18.74 3.14 -6.09
CA ARG A 164 17.39 3.63 -5.78
C ARG A 164 16.33 3.09 -6.73
N LYS A 165 16.57 3.15 -8.04
CA LYS A 165 15.64 2.58 -9.05
C LYS A 165 15.42 1.09 -8.84
N LEU A 166 16.48 0.36 -8.50
CA LEU A 166 16.39 -1.07 -8.20
C LEU A 166 15.58 -1.32 -6.93
N GLN A 167 15.79 -0.52 -5.88
CA GLN A 167 15.03 -0.61 -4.64
C GLN A 167 13.54 -0.35 -4.90
N GLU A 168 13.21 0.69 -5.64
CA GLU A 168 11.83 1.02 -6.01
C GLU A 168 11.17 -0.12 -6.79
N THR A 169 11.87 -0.69 -7.77
CA THR A 169 11.38 -1.83 -8.55
C THR A 169 11.13 -3.04 -7.65
N LYS A 170 12.06 -3.34 -6.74
CA LYS A 170 11.90 -4.43 -5.75
C LYS A 170 10.70 -4.21 -4.85
N GLU A 171 10.46 -2.99 -4.38
CA GLU A 171 9.31 -2.65 -3.54
C GLU A 171 7.99 -2.81 -4.30
N ARG A 172 7.93 -2.33 -5.55
CA ARG A 172 6.76 -2.54 -6.44
C ARG A 172 6.48 -4.02 -6.67
N LEU A 173 7.52 -4.82 -6.95
CA LEU A 173 7.39 -6.27 -7.13
C LEU A 173 6.89 -6.95 -5.86
N ASN A 174 7.44 -6.60 -4.69
CA ASN A 174 6.98 -7.17 -3.42
C ASN A 174 5.52 -6.85 -3.13
N LEU A 175 5.06 -5.64 -3.44
CA LEU A 175 3.64 -5.26 -3.32
C LEU A 175 2.76 -6.05 -4.29
N ALA A 176 3.20 -6.23 -5.53
CA ALA A 176 2.49 -7.06 -6.51
C ALA A 176 2.38 -8.52 -6.03
N PHE A 177 3.48 -9.11 -5.55
CA PHE A 177 3.47 -10.47 -4.98
C PHE A 177 2.59 -10.59 -3.73
N ALA A 178 2.58 -9.57 -2.87
CA ALA A 178 1.71 -9.56 -1.70
C ALA A 178 0.22 -9.56 -2.10
N ARG A 179 -0.16 -8.79 -3.13
CA ARG A 179 -1.52 -8.78 -3.69
C ARG A 179 -1.89 -10.13 -4.29
N VAL A 180 -1.04 -10.69 -5.16
CA VAL A 180 -1.28 -12.01 -5.75
C VAL A 180 -1.45 -13.10 -4.68
N ARG A 181 -0.61 -13.09 -3.64
CA ARG A 181 -0.76 -14.01 -2.49
C ARG A 181 -2.07 -13.81 -1.75
N HIS A 182 -2.50 -12.57 -1.56
CA HIS A 182 -3.77 -12.26 -0.93
C HIS A 182 -4.94 -12.79 -1.78
N ASP A 183 -4.91 -12.56 -3.09
CA ASP A 183 -5.96 -12.99 -4.00
C ASP A 183 -6.04 -14.52 -4.11
N LEU A 184 -4.89 -15.21 -4.12
CA LEU A 184 -4.82 -16.67 -4.06
C LEU A 184 -5.39 -17.22 -2.74
N ARG A 185 -5.14 -16.56 -1.60
CA ARG A 185 -5.75 -16.94 -0.31
C ARG A 185 -7.26 -16.75 -0.35
N GLN A 186 -7.72 -15.67 -0.97
CA GLN A 186 -9.15 -15.40 -1.10
C GLN A 186 -9.84 -16.38 -2.05
N SER A 187 -9.23 -16.73 -3.18
CA SER A 187 -9.79 -17.69 -4.14
C SER A 187 -9.82 -19.10 -3.56
N THR A 188 -8.77 -19.52 -2.85
CA THR A 188 -8.74 -20.81 -2.16
C THR A 188 -9.77 -20.91 -1.03
N ALA A 189 -9.99 -19.83 -0.27
CA ALA A 189 -11.08 -19.78 0.70
C ALA A 189 -12.45 -19.95 0.03
N ARG A 190 -12.72 -19.20 -1.05
CA ARG A 190 -13.98 -19.32 -1.82
C ARG A 190 -14.17 -20.71 -2.42
N ALA A 191 -13.10 -21.35 -2.90
CA ALA A 191 -13.16 -22.70 -3.44
C ALA A 191 -13.53 -23.74 -2.35
N LYS A 192 -12.98 -23.59 -1.14
CA LYS A 192 -13.35 -24.42 0.01
C LYS A 192 -14.79 -24.20 0.43
N ASP A 193 -15.24 -22.95 0.48
CA ASP A 193 -16.64 -22.62 0.81
C ASP A 193 -17.61 -23.21 -0.22
N ALA A 194 -17.28 -23.11 -1.52
CA ALA A 194 -18.07 -23.70 -2.58
C ALA A 194 -18.10 -25.24 -2.51
N GLN A 195 -16.98 -25.87 -2.13
CA GLN A 195 -16.92 -27.32 -1.93
C GLN A 195 -17.76 -27.78 -0.72
N ALA A 196 -17.73 -27.02 0.37
CA ALA A 196 -18.57 -27.28 1.54
C ALA A 196 -20.06 -27.16 1.21
N GLN A 197 -20.47 -26.09 0.50
CA GLN A 197 -21.86 -25.91 0.04
C GLN A 197 -22.31 -27.02 -0.92
N ALA A 198 -21.43 -27.49 -1.81
CA ALA A 198 -21.73 -28.59 -2.71
C ALA A 198 -21.92 -29.91 -1.95
N ALA A 199 -21.12 -30.18 -0.91
CA ALA A 199 -21.26 -31.35 -0.06
C ALA A 199 -22.57 -31.31 0.74
N GLU A 200 -22.92 -30.17 1.35
CA GLU A 200 -24.18 -29.98 2.05
C GLU A 200 -25.40 -30.17 1.14
N GLY A 201 -25.33 -29.66 -0.10
CA GLY A 201 -26.36 -29.85 -1.11
C GLY A 201 -26.54 -31.32 -1.51
N ALA A 202 -25.45 -32.06 -1.68
CA ALA A 202 -25.50 -33.50 -1.99
C ALA A 202 -26.15 -34.30 -0.85
N ASP A 203 -25.80 -34.01 0.40
CA ASP A 203 -26.42 -34.64 1.57
C ASP A 203 -27.92 -34.32 1.69
N ALA A 204 -28.33 -33.08 1.36
CA ALA A 204 -29.73 -32.70 1.37
C ALA A 204 -30.55 -33.46 0.31
N ILE A 205 -29.99 -33.67 -0.89
CA ILE A 205 -30.61 -34.47 -1.95
C ILE A 205 -30.76 -35.93 -1.50
N ALA A 206 -29.70 -36.53 -0.95
CA ALA A 206 -29.74 -37.92 -0.46
C ALA A 206 -30.82 -38.13 0.62
N ARG A 207 -31.00 -37.16 1.54
CA ARG A 207 -32.06 -37.19 2.55
C ARG A 207 -33.46 -37.06 1.94
N LEU A 208 -33.63 -36.25 0.89
CA LEU A 208 -34.90 -36.11 0.18
C LEU A 208 -35.27 -37.40 -0.56
N GLU A 209 -34.31 -38.04 -1.22
CA GLU A 209 -34.51 -39.34 -1.86
C GLU A 209 -34.92 -40.40 -0.85
N GLN A 210 -34.23 -40.48 0.30
CA GLN A 210 -34.58 -41.43 1.34
C GLN A 210 -36.00 -41.20 1.89
N LYS A 211 -36.41 -39.94 2.08
CA LYS A 211 -37.79 -39.60 2.49
C LYS A 211 -38.82 -40.03 1.45
N LEU A 212 -38.54 -39.80 0.16
CA LEU A 212 -39.42 -40.20 -0.94
C LEU A 212 -39.53 -41.73 -1.05
N SER A 213 -38.44 -42.47 -0.85
CA SER A 213 -38.46 -43.94 -0.86
C SER A 213 -39.16 -44.54 0.36
N SER A 214 -39.21 -43.82 1.49
CA SER A 214 -39.94 -44.26 2.70
C SER A 214 -41.41 -43.87 2.72
N SER A 215 -41.86 -43.06 1.77
CA SER A 215 -43.27 -42.66 1.63
C SER A 215 -43.97 -43.68 0.73
N ASP A 216 -44.85 -44.48 1.32
CA ASP A 216 -45.68 -45.50 0.65
C ASP A 216 -46.48 -44.84 -0.51
N PRO A 217 -46.59 -45.48 -1.70
CA PRO A 217 -47.32 -44.90 -2.81
C PRO A 217 -48.84 -44.97 -2.56
N ASP A 218 -49.45 -43.83 -2.19
CA ASP A 218 -50.90 -43.69 -2.28
C ASP A 218 -51.36 -43.83 -3.76
N PRO A 219 -52.45 -44.54 -4.05
CA PRO A 219 -52.87 -44.81 -5.42
C PRO A 219 -53.30 -43.53 -6.15
N PRO A 220 -53.03 -43.41 -7.46
CA PRO A 220 -53.28 -42.19 -8.21
C PRO A 220 -54.78 -42.03 -8.45
N SER A 221 -55.39 -41.05 -7.78
CA SER A 221 -56.66 -40.48 -8.21
C SER A 221 -56.61 -38.96 -8.09
N THR A 222 -55.91 -38.29 -9.01
CA THR A 222 -56.23 -36.89 -9.30
C THR A 222 -55.59 -36.38 -10.61
N PRO A 223 -56.30 -35.61 -11.46
CA PRO A 223 -55.91 -35.34 -12.85
C PRO A 223 -54.93 -34.16 -13.04
N TRP A 224 -54.41 -33.55 -11.97
CA TRP A 224 -53.62 -32.31 -12.05
C TRP A 224 -52.12 -32.53 -12.31
N LEU A 225 -51.63 -33.79 -12.24
CA LEU A 225 -50.22 -34.14 -12.49
C LEU A 225 -49.77 -33.90 -13.94
N SER A 226 -50.71 -33.77 -14.88
CA SER A 226 -50.42 -33.34 -16.26
C SER A 226 -49.91 -31.89 -16.34
N TYR A 227 -50.22 -31.04 -15.36
CA TYR A 227 -49.73 -29.65 -15.31
C TYR A 227 -48.36 -29.50 -14.62
N ALA A 228 -47.98 -30.41 -13.71
CA ALA A 228 -46.67 -30.35 -13.04
C ALA A 228 -45.50 -30.64 -14.00
N GLY A 229 -45.72 -31.49 -15.01
CA GLY A 229 -44.72 -31.77 -16.05
C GLY A 229 -44.36 -30.55 -16.90
N TRP A 230 -45.28 -29.60 -17.07
CA TRP A 230 -45.03 -28.37 -17.83
C TRP A 230 -44.16 -27.35 -17.07
N PHE A 231 -44.22 -27.33 -15.74
CA PHE A 231 -43.39 -26.42 -14.94
C PHE A 231 -41.93 -26.88 -14.81
N LEU A 232 -41.66 -28.18 -14.74
CA LEU A 232 -40.28 -28.70 -14.66
C LEU A 232 -39.53 -28.61 -16.00
N ALA A 233 -40.22 -28.74 -17.13
CA ALA A 233 -39.63 -28.51 -18.46
C ALA A 233 -39.24 -27.03 -18.69
N GLY A 234 -40.00 -26.07 -18.13
CA GLY A 234 -39.70 -24.64 -18.24
C GLY A 234 -38.46 -24.17 -17.47
N VAL A 235 -38.16 -24.79 -16.33
CA VAL A 235 -36.99 -24.42 -15.48
C VAL A 235 -35.69 -25.03 -16.02
N ALA A 236 -35.72 -26.25 -16.59
CA ALA A 236 -34.57 -26.83 -17.26
C ALA A 236 -34.16 -26.06 -18.53
N GLY A 237 -35.13 -25.49 -19.25
CA GLY A 237 -34.89 -24.66 -20.44
C GLY A 237 -34.16 -23.34 -20.15
N THR A 238 -34.40 -22.71 -19.00
CA THR A 238 -33.76 -21.42 -18.64
C THR A 238 -32.32 -21.57 -18.12
N LEU A 239 -31.99 -22.70 -17.49
CA LEU A 239 -30.61 -23.01 -17.08
C LEU A 239 -29.71 -23.43 -18.25
N ALA A 240 -30.25 -24.12 -19.27
CA ALA A 240 -29.50 -24.45 -20.48
C ALA A 240 -29.20 -23.22 -21.36
N LEU A 241 -30.13 -22.25 -21.43
CA LEU A 241 -29.96 -21.03 -22.23
C LEU A 241 -29.02 -20.00 -21.58
N THR A 242 -28.94 -19.93 -20.24
CA THR A 242 -28.01 -19.02 -19.55
C THR A 242 -26.56 -19.51 -19.59
N ARG A 243 -26.33 -20.84 -19.61
CA ARG A 243 -24.97 -21.40 -19.75
C ARG A 243 -24.39 -21.21 -21.15
N ARG A 244 -25.21 -21.29 -22.20
CA ARG A 244 -24.76 -21.08 -23.59
C ARG A 244 -24.46 -19.61 -23.89
N ARG A 245 -25.22 -18.67 -23.32
CA ARG A 245 -24.97 -17.22 -23.51
C ARG A 245 -23.71 -16.69 -22.81
N ARG A 246 -23.19 -17.41 -21.82
CA ARG A 246 -21.93 -17.06 -21.14
C ARG A 246 -20.68 -17.58 -21.85
N GLN A 247 -20.84 -18.49 -22.80
CA GLN A 247 -19.74 -19.10 -23.56
C GLN A 247 -19.53 -18.42 -24.93
N ASP A 248 -20.57 -17.79 -25.49
CA ASP A 248 -20.47 -16.94 -26.69
C ASP A 248 -20.09 -15.47 -26.39
N SER A 249 -20.08 -15.05 -25.13
CA SER A 249 -19.61 -13.70 -24.74
C SER A 249 -18.13 -13.63 -24.38
N SER A 250 -17.40 -14.76 -24.45
CA SER A 250 -15.94 -14.83 -24.26
C SER A 250 -15.15 -14.92 -25.57
N SER A 251 -15.80 -14.76 -26.72
CA SER A 251 -15.18 -14.77 -28.06
C SER A 251 -15.25 -13.42 -28.76
N HIS A 252 -15.12 -12.30 -28.04
CA HIS A 252 -14.74 -11.02 -28.65
C HIS A 252 -14.15 -10.08 -27.59
N ALA A 253 -12.89 -10.33 -27.25
CA ALA A 253 -11.96 -9.32 -26.80
C ALA A 253 -10.63 -9.64 -27.48
N ASP A 254 -10.55 -9.31 -28.78
CA ASP A 254 -9.29 -9.09 -29.45
C ASP A 254 -8.59 -7.92 -28.73
N PHE A 255 -7.73 -8.26 -27.79
CA PHE A 255 -6.58 -7.41 -27.47
C PHE A 255 -5.39 -8.01 -28.22
N PRO A 256 -4.77 -7.27 -29.14
CA PRO A 256 -3.53 -7.72 -29.77
C PRO A 256 -2.48 -7.78 -28.67
N LEU A 257 -2.10 -8.99 -28.28
CA LEU A 257 -0.85 -9.22 -27.59
C LEU A 257 0.25 -8.96 -28.61
N GLU A 258 0.83 -7.78 -28.49
CA GLU A 258 2.12 -7.43 -29.06
C GLU A 258 3.10 -8.56 -28.69
N GLN A 259 3.55 -9.28 -29.71
CA GLN A 259 4.45 -10.42 -29.60
C GLN A 259 5.75 -9.97 -28.93
N VAL A 260 5.97 -10.44 -27.70
CA VAL A 260 7.28 -10.42 -27.07
C VAL A 260 8.10 -11.54 -27.74
N PRO A 261 9.22 -11.24 -28.42
CA PRO A 261 10.04 -12.27 -29.04
C PRO A 261 10.69 -13.16 -27.98
N ASP A 262 10.55 -14.48 -28.15
CA ASP A 262 11.10 -15.52 -27.27
C ASP A 262 12.58 -15.86 -27.57
N ASP A 263 13.29 -15.07 -28.38
CA ASP A 263 14.66 -15.37 -28.79
C ASP A 263 15.69 -14.36 -28.26
N PRO A 264 16.55 -14.72 -27.29
CA PRO A 264 17.61 -13.86 -26.77
C PRO A 264 18.76 -13.61 -27.77
N ARG A 265 18.68 -14.09 -29.01
CA ARG A 265 19.71 -13.90 -30.05
C ARG A 265 19.45 -12.74 -31.01
N GLU A 266 18.31 -12.06 -30.94
CA GLU A 266 18.04 -10.87 -31.79
C GLU A 266 18.53 -9.54 -31.21
N LEU A 267 19.07 -9.50 -29.98
CA LEU A 267 19.65 -8.28 -29.39
C LEU A 267 21.11 -7.99 -29.81
N ALA A 268 21.71 -8.86 -30.64
CA ALA A 268 23.06 -8.67 -31.17
C ALA A 268 23.05 -8.24 -32.64
N GLY A 269 22.35 -7.14 -32.93
CA GLY A 269 22.41 -6.44 -34.21
C GLY A 269 23.66 -5.57 -34.33
N THR A 270 24.77 -6.19 -34.71
CA THR A 270 25.93 -5.56 -35.36
C THR A 270 25.49 -4.57 -36.44
N LYS A 271 25.91 -3.31 -36.32
CA LYS A 271 26.19 -2.45 -37.48
C LYS A 271 27.64 -1.98 -37.43
N ARG A 272 28.45 -2.63 -38.26
CA ARG A 272 29.57 -1.99 -38.94
C ARG A 272 29.00 -1.04 -39.98
N GLY A 273 29.61 0.13 -40.09
CA GLY A 273 29.33 1.20 -41.03
C GLY A 273 30.13 2.40 -40.58
#